data_AF-A0A2S2P2G9-F1
#
_entry.id   AF-A0A2S2P2G9-F1
#
_cell.length_a   1.000
_cell.length_b   1.000
_cell.length_c   1.000
_cell.angle_alpha   90.00
_cell.angle_beta   90.00
_cell.angle_gamma   90.00
#
_symmetry.space_group_name_H-M   'P 1'
#
loop_
_entity.id
_entity.type
_entity.pdbx_description
1 polymer ?
#
loop_
_entity_poly.entity_id
_entity_poly.type
_entity_poly.pdbx_seq_one_letter_code
_entity_poly.pdbx_strand_id
1 'polypeptide(L)'
;MKRLREANPYGPNIVIKKIECTNHLLRNYINKLRDISNKRKNSKGECVPGCYRKILHDRLLRLRYAVTEAIKYRQRQLGTIPYEDNLLKLKKDIINGPSHVFGDHSDCSQYFYEGPKIGKQYFS
;
A
#
# COMPACT_ATOMS: atom_id res chain seq x y z
N MET A 1 -24.76 2.83 -9.99
CA MET A 1 -25.33 1.58 -9.45
C MET A 1 -26.72 1.30 -9.99
N LYS A 2 -27.65 2.27 -9.95
CA LYS A 2 -29.01 2.15 -10.52
C LYS A 2 -29.05 1.59 -11.95
N ARG A 3 -28.36 2.25 -12.90
CA ARG A 3 -28.41 1.91 -14.34
C ARG A 3 -28.04 0.47 -14.72
N LEU A 4 -27.08 -0.17 -14.04
CA LEU A 4 -26.62 -1.53 -14.36
C LEU A 4 -27.54 -2.63 -13.81
N ARG A 5 -28.18 -2.37 -12.65
CA ARG A 5 -29.20 -3.26 -12.08
C ARG A 5 -30.51 -3.14 -12.84
N GLU A 6 -30.89 -1.92 -13.22
CA GLU A 6 -32.08 -1.63 -14.02
C GLU A 6 -31.98 -2.23 -15.44
N ALA A 7 -30.82 -2.16 -16.08
CA ALA A 7 -30.61 -2.74 -17.40
C ALA A 7 -30.58 -4.28 -17.41
N ASN A 8 -30.29 -4.90 -16.27
CA ASN A 8 -30.17 -6.34 -16.05
C ASN A 8 -29.63 -7.17 -17.25
N PRO A 9 -28.50 -6.78 -17.88
CA PRO A 9 -28.10 -7.32 -19.18
C PRO A 9 -27.63 -8.78 -19.14
N TYR A 10 -27.45 -9.35 -17.95
CA TYR A 10 -27.00 -10.73 -17.74
C TYR A 10 -28.11 -11.64 -17.20
N GLY A 11 -29.35 -11.17 -17.17
CA GLY A 11 -30.52 -11.95 -16.78
C GLY A 11 -30.81 -11.98 -15.26
N PRO A 12 -32.00 -12.46 -14.87
CA PRO A 12 -32.55 -12.31 -13.52
C PRO A 12 -31.77 -13.04 -12.41
N ASN A 13 -30.95 -14.02 -12.77
CA ASN A 13 -30.23 -14.86 -11.81
C ASN A 13 -28.76 -14.47 -11.62
N ILE A 14 -28.29 -13.40 -12.28
CA ILE A 14 -26.88 -12.97 -12.22
C ILE A 14 -26.75 -11.62 -11.50
N VAL A 15 -26.24 -11.66 -10.27
CA VAL A 15 -25.98 -10.46 -9.47
C VAL A 15 -24.58 -9.92 -9.75
N ILE A 16 -24.49 -8.80 -10.46
CA ILE A 16 -23.22 -8.12 -10.71
C ILE A 16 -22.78 -7.35 -9.46
N LYS A 17 -21.58 -7.68 -8.96
CA LYS A 17 -20.90 -6.90 -7.92
C LYS A 17 -19.71 -6.16 -8.53
N LYS A 18 -19.72 -4.82 -8.47
CA LYS A 18 -18.54 -4.04 -8.78
C LYS A 18 -17.56 -4.15 -7.61
N ILE A 19 -16.39 -4.73 -7.87
CA ILE A 19 -15.26 -4.73 -6.95
C ILE A 19 -14.20 -3.73 -7.42
N GLU A 20 -13.47 -3.16 -6.49
CA GLU A 20 -12.38 -2.25 -6.81
C GLU A 20 -11.16 -3.07 -7.27
N CYS A 21 -10.55 -2.71 -8.41
CA CYS A 21 -9.35 -3.40 -8.86
C CYS A 21 -8.09 -2.89 -8.15
N THR A 22 -7.02 -3.69 -8.17
CA THR A 22 -5.74 -3.34 -7.53
C THR A 22 -5.22 -1.97 -7.95
N ASN A 23 -5.36 -1.59 -9.23
CA ASN A 23 -4.92 -0.28 -9.70
C ASN A 23 -5.71 0.88 -9.07
N HIS A 24 -7.01 0.70 -8.87
CA HIS A 24 -7.84 1.68 -8.18
C HIS A 24 -7.48 1.76 -6.69
N LEU A 25 -7.27 0.60 -6.03
CA LEU A 25 -6.84 0.55 -4.64
C LEU A 25 -5.50 1.27 -4.42
N LEU A 26 -4.50 1.00 -5.27
CA LEU A 26 -3.19 1.65 -5.19
C LEU A 26 -3.26 3.16 -5.47
N ARG A 27 -4.15 3.58 -6.38
CA ARG A 27 -4.39 5.00 -6.64
C ARG A 27 -5.04 5.68 -5.44
N ASN A 28 -6.06 5.05 -4.84
CA ASN A 28 -6.73 5.55 -3.65
C ASN A 28 -5.78 5.66 -2.46
N TYR A 29 -4.92 4.66 -2.26
CA TYR A 29 -3.88 4.68 -1.24
C TYR A 29 -2.97 5.91 -1.38
N ILE A 30 -2.44 6.15 -2.59
CA ILE A 30 -1.53 7.27 -2.82
C ILE A 30 -2.22 8.63 -2.76
N ASN A 31 -3.46 8.72 -3.24
CA ASN A 31 -4.24 9.95 -3.14
C ASN A 31 -4.45 10.33 -1.67
N LYS A 32 -4.82 9.38 -0.79
CA LYS A 32 -4.96 9.65 0.64
C LYS A 32 -3.66 10.10 1.29
N LEU A 33 -2.53 9.48 0.96
CA LEU A 33 -1.23 9.89 1.47
C LEU A 33 -0.82 11.29 0.98
N ARG A 34 -1.12 11.60 -0.29
CA ARG A 34 -0.92 12.94 -0.85
C ARG A 34 -1.76 13.98 -0.11
N ASP A 35 -3.02 13.68 0.17
CA ASP A 35 -3.90 14.57 0.95
C ASP A 35 -3.31 14.82 2.34
N ILE A 36 -2.80 13.79 3.02
CA ILE A 36 -2.12 13.91 4.30
C ILE A 36 -0.88 14.81 4.19
N SER A 37 -0.06 14.63 3.15
CA SER A 37 1.15 15.45 2.94
C SER A 37 0.83 16.95 2.74
N ASN A 38 -0.36 17.27 2.23
CA ASN A 38 -0.78 18.66 1.99
C ASN A 38 -1.50 19.29 3.19
N LYS A 39 -1.98 18.50 4.15
CA LYS A 39 -2.69 19.01 5.33
C LYS A 39 -1.75 19.75 6.28
N ARG A 40 -2.00 21.03 6.49
CA ARG A 40 -1.24 21.88 7.44
C ARG A 40 -1.61 21.65 8.90
N LYS A 41 -2.79 21.08 9.16
CA LYS A 41 -3.29 20.80 10.51
C LYS A 41 -3.64 19.34 10.66
N ASN A 42 -3.36 18.76 11.83
CA ASN A 42 -3.81 17.42 12.19
C ASN A 42 -5.29 17.42 12.65
N SER A 43 -5.82 16.26 13.02
CA SER A 43 -7.22 16.12 13.46
C SER A 43 -7.54 16.88 14.75
N LYS A 44 -6.53 17.30 15.52
CA LYS A 44 -6.67 18.13 16.73
C LYS A 44 -6.57 19.64 16.43
N GLY A 45 -6.35 20.01 15.17
CA GLY A 45 -6.17 21.41 14.76
C GLY A 45 -4.75 21.96 14.92
N GLU A 46 -3.79 21.14 15.34
CA GLU A 46 -2.40 21.53 15.58
C GLU A 46 -1.63 21.61 14.25
N CYS A 47 -0.74 22.59 14.14
CA CYS A 47 0.10 22.77 12.95
C CYS A 47 1.08 21.60 12.77
N VAL A 48 1.10 21.03 11.56
CA VAL A 48 2.03 19.97 11.18
C VAL A 48 3.29 20.58 10.54
N PRO A 49 4.49 20.32 11.11
CA PRO A 49 5.75 20.81 10.56
C PRO A 49 5.90 20.51 9.06
N GLY A 50 6.43 21.49 8.32
CA GLY A 50 6.62 21.36 6.87
C GLY A 50 7.61 20.27 6.46
N CYS A 51 8.59 19.96 7.30
CA CYS A 51 9.56 18.89 7.07
C CYS A 51 8.88 17.52 6.97
N TYR A 52 7.97 17.17 7.89
CA TYR A 52 7.26 15.88 7.85
C TYR A 52 6.36 15.76 6.62
N ARG A 53 5.68 16.85 6.25
CA ARG A 53 4.86 16.92 5.05
C ARG A 53 5.67 16.70 3.78
N LYS A 54 6.83 17.36 3.69
CA LYS A 54 7.77 17.20 2.56
C LYS A 54 8.31 15.77 2.48
N ILE A 55 8.78 15.21 3.59
CA ILE A 55 9.31 13.84 3.64
C ILE A 55 8.25 12.82 3.18
N LEU A 56 7.00 12.96 3.64
CA LEU A 56 5.92 12.08 3.18
C LEU A 56 5.66 12.23 1.67
N HIS A 57 5.59 13.47 1.18
CA HIS A 57 5.37 13.76 -0.24
C HIS A 57 6.45 13.13 -1.14
N ASP A 58 7.71 13.28 -0.75
CA ASP A 58 8.87 12.78 -1.50
C ASP A 58 8.95 11.24 -1.52
N ARG A 59 8.25 10.57 -0.60
CA ARG A 59 8.25 9.10 -0.45
C ARG A 59 6.98 8.41 -0.94
N LEU A 60 5.99 9.14 -1.48
CA LEU A 60 4.72 8.56 -1.97
C LEU A 60 4.94 7.38 -2.94
N LEU A 61 5.78 7.55 -3.96
CA LEU A 61 6.03 6.49 -4.93
C LEU A 61 6.71 5.27 -4.29
N ARG A 62 7.60 5.48 -3.32
CA ARG A 62 8.24 4.39 -2.56
C ARG A 62 7.22 3.62 -1.72
N LEU A 63 6.29 4.32 -1.08
CA LEU A 63 5.19 3.69 -0.34
C LEU A 63 4.31 2.83 -1.26
N ARG A 64 3.98 3.31 -2.47
CA ARG A 64 3.28 2.49 -3.48
C ARG A 64 4.10 1.28 -3.86
N TYR A 65 5.38 1.48 -4.11
CA TYR A 65 6.30 0.45 -4.57
C TYR A 65 6.43 -0.68 -3.54
N ALA A 66 6.56 -0.34 -2.26
CA ALA A 66 6.61 -1.31 -1.17
C ALA A 66 5.40 -2.27 -1.19
N VAL A 67 4.18 -1.74 -1.38
CA VAL A 67 2.97 -2.56 -1.51
C VAL A 67 3.03 -3.46 -2.74
N THR A 68 3.43 -2.92 -3.91
CA THR A 68 3.48 -3.72 -5.13
C THR A 68 4.55 -4.82 -5.09
N GLU A 69 5.71 -4.55 -4.50
CA GLU A 69 6.75 -5.56 -4.33
C GLU A 69 6.33 -6.64 -3.34
N ALA A 70 5.64 -6.27 -2.25
CA ALA A 70 5.07 -7.26 -1.35
C ALA A 70 4.06 -8.18 -2.05
N ILE A 71 3.16 -7.61 -2.86
CA ILE A 71 2.22 -8.42 -3.66
C ILE A 71 2.97 -9.35 -4.60
N LYS A 72 3.95 -8.84 -5.37
CA LYS A 72 4.73 -9.66 -6.31
C LYS A 72 5.46 -10.80 -5.60
N TYR A 73 6.07 -10.53 -4.45
CA TYR A 73 6.75 -11.56 -3.66
C TYR A 73 5.76 -12.64 -3.22
N ARG A 74 4.61 -12.24 -2.66
CA ARG A 74 3.58 -13.17 -2.17
C ARG A 74 2.92 -13.99 -3.27
N GLN A 75 2.79 -13.44 -4.46
CA GLN A 75 2.34 -14.16 -5.65
C GLN A 75 3.29 -15.30 -6.01
N ARG A 76 4.61 -15.10 -5.90
CA ARG A 76 5.62 -16.16 -6.14
C ARG A 76 5.59 -17.27 -5.09
N GLN A 77 4.97 -17.02 -3.93
CA GLN A 77 4.85 -18.00 -2.83
C GLN A 77 3.52 -18.78 -2.87
N LEU A 78 2.65 -18.51 -3.85
CA LEU A 78 1.41 -19.26 -4.04
C LEU A 78 1.74 -20.73 -4.33
N GLY A 79 1.11 -21.63 -3.56
CA GLY A 79 1.36 -23.07 -3.65
C GLY A 79 2.52 -23.58 -2.78
N THR A 80 3.40 -22.70 -2.30
CA THR A 80 4.45 -23.05 -1.33
C THR A 80 3.94 -23.01 0.10
N ILE A 81 3.07 -22.05 0.41
CA ILE A 81 2.46 -21.89 1.74
C ILE A 81 0.93 -21.87 1.64
N PRO A 82 0.22 -22.24 2.72
CA PRO A 82 -1.23 -22.11 2.78
C PRO A 82 -1.70 -20.70 2.44
N TYR A 83 -2.86 -20.60 1.78
CA TYR A 83 -3.41 -19.32 1.34
C TYR A 83 -3.60 -18.33 2.51
N GLU A 84 -4.16 -18.80 3.63
CA GLU A 84 -4.40 -17.98 4.83
C GLU A 84 -3.09 -17.44 5.42
N ASP A 85 -2.05 -18.27 5.48
CA ASP A 85 -0.73 -17.83 5.92
C ASP A 85 -0.13 -16.78 4.98
N ASN A 86 -0.29 -16.97 3.67
CA ASN A 86 0.17 -16.00 2.68
C ASN A 86 -0.56 -14.66 2.82
N LEU A 87 -1.86 -14.71 3.11
CA LEU A 87 -2.70 -13.53 3.33
C LEU A 87 -2.28 -12.77 4.59
N LEU A 88 -2.09 -13.46 5.71
CA LEU A 88 -1.62 -12.86 6.97
C LEU A 88 -0.23 -12.21 6.80
N LYS A 89 0.65 -12.89 6.08
CA LYS A 89 1.99 -12.39 5.79
C LYS A 89 1.95 -11.18 4.84
N LEU A 90 1.12 -11.17 3.79
CA LEU A 90 0.92 -10.00 2.93
C LEU A 90 0.37 -8.81 3.73
N LYS A 91 -0.58 -9.05 4.64
CA LYS A 91 -1.11 -8.01 5.53
C LYS A 91 0.01 -7.41 6.39
N LYS A 92 0.88 -8.25 6.97
CA LYS A 92 2.03 -7.80 7.76
C LYS A 92 2.97 -6.92 6.92
N ASP A 93 3.26 -7.31 5.68
CA ASP A 93 4.14 -6.54 4.79
C ASP A 93 3.56 -5.16 4.46
N ILE A 94 2.26 -5.09 4.17
CA ILE A 94 1.58 -3.82 3.86
C ILE A 94 1.59 -2.88 5.08
N ILE A 95 1.39 -3.41 6.28
CA ILE A 95 1.42 -2.64 7.53
C ILE A 95 2.83 -2.12 7.83
N ASN A 96 3.86 -2.95 7.60
CA ASN A 96 5.25 -2.58 7.82
C ASN A 96 5.86 -1.71 6.70
N GLY A 97 5.20 -1.64 5.54
CA GLY A 97 5.67 -0.88 4.37
C GLY A 97 6.11 0.55 4.68
N PRO A 98 5.34 1.36 5.44
CA PRO A 98 5.77 2.69 5.86
C PRO A 98 7.04 2.69 6.72
N SER A 99 7.13 1.84 7.74
CA SER A 99 8.32 1.74 8.59
C SER A 99 9.57 1.44 7.75
N HIS A 100 9.46 0.44 6.86
CA HIS A 100 10.52 0.11 5.91
C HIS A 100 10.94 1.30 5.05
N VAL A 101 9.99 2.05 4.48
CA VAL A 101 10.27 3.21 3.60
C VAL A 101 10.92 4.36 4.37
N PHE A 102 10.60 4.53 5.65
CA PHE A 102 11.19 5.56 6.51
C PHE A 102 12.46 5.10 7.25
N GLY A 103 12.93 3.86 7.01
CA GLY A 103 14.21 3.35 7.49
C GLY A 103 14.15 2.57 8.81
N ASP A 104 12.96 2.31 9.33
CA ASP A 104 12.78 1.38 10.44
C ASP A 104 12.63 -0.05 9.91
N HIS A 105 13.61 -0.88 10.23
CA HIS A 105 13.71 -2.27 9.77
C HIS A 105 13.49 -3.31 10.88
N SER A 106 13.03 -2.88 12.06
CA SER A 106 12.76 -3.77 13.20
C SER A 106 11.81 -4.93 12.86
N ASP A 107 10.75 -4.64 12.10
CA ASP A 107 9.73 -5.61 11.67
C ASP A 107 9.89 -6.09 10.22
N CYS A 108 10.99 -5.71 9.55
CA CYS A 108 11.26 -6.15 8.19
C CYS A 108 11.59 -7.63 8.16
N SER A 109 10.89 -8.37 7.29
CA SER A 109 11.29 -9.74 7.01
C SER A 109 12.60 -9.76 6.23
N GLN A 110 13.41 -10.81 6.43
CA GLN A 110 14.75 -10.94 5.86
C GLN A 110 14.82 -10.79 4.33
N TYR A 111 13.77 -11.17 3.59
CA TYR A 111 13.74 -11.03 2.13
C TYR A 111 13.44 -9.60 1.63
N PHE A 112 13.06 -8.67 2.52
CA PHE A 112 12.97 -7.22 2.22
C PHE A 112 14.17 -6.43 2.73
N TYR A 113 15.01 -7.04 3.58
CA TYR A 113 16.11 -6.38 4.24
C TYR A 113 17.35 -7.28 4.24
N GLU A 114 18.28 -6.98 3.34
CA GLU A 114 19.56 -7.70 3.20
C GLU A 114 20.64 -7.21 4.19
N GLY A 115 20.26 -6.55 5.29
CA GLY A 115 21.19 -5.94 6.24
C GLY A 115 21.61 -4.51 5.86
N PRO A 116 22.45 -3.86 6.70
CA PRO A 116 22.99 -2.54 6.41
C PRO A 116 23.86 -2.64 5.16
N LYS A 117 23.43 -2.04 4.05
CA LYS A 117 24.25 -1.94 2.83
C LYS A 117 25.33 -0.90 3.06
N ILE A 118 26.44 -1.30 3.68
CA ILE A 118 27.64 -0.46 3.83
C ILE A 118 28.02 0.08 2.44
N GLY A 119 28.00 1.40 2.28
CA GLY A 119 28.56 2.07 1.11
C GLY A 119 27.69 2.20 -0.14
N LYS A 120 26.38 1.89 -0.11
CA LYS A 120 25.46 2.32 -1.19
C LYS A 120 24.55 3.43 -0.69
N GLN A 121 24.75 4.63 -1.24
CA GLN A 121 23.79 5.73 -1.12
C GLN A 121 22.39 5.16 -1.32
N TYR A 122 21.53 5.35 -0.32
CA TYR A 122 20.09 5.23 -0.51
C TYR A 122 19.78 6.08 -1.74
N PHE A 123 19.44 5.45 -2.86
CA PHE A 123 19.06 6.18 -4.07
C PHE A 123 18.02 7.22 -3.64
N SER A 124 18.42 8.48 -3.78
CA SER A 124 17.85 9.63 -3.07
C SER A 124 16.41 9.86 -3.52
#